data_AF-A0A0E3QCX8-F1
#
_entry.id   AF-A0A0E3QCX8-F1
#
_cell.length_a   1.000
_cell.length_b   1.000
_cell.length_c   1.000
_cell.angle_alpha   90.00
_cell.angle_beta   90.00
_cell.angle_gamma   90.00
#
_symmetry.space_group_name_H-M   'P 1'
#
loop_
_entity.id
_entity.type
_entity.pdbx_description
1 polymer ?
#
loop_
_entity_poly.entity_id
_entity_poly.type
_entity_poly.pdbx_seq_one_letter_code
_entity_poly.pdbx_strand_id
1 'polypeptide(L)'
;MDYLKNPAGLLDKLKSSSANISGSTWKLKDLVSGTCNKRKLEFKRKKPEAPFKEIEFGKDLKEIPKCYLLLVLSFVGYLAGTSTCNFKIEGRKVSTGELTTKFKPYIHRWTEVYRKSIIAKLYQLEENIGKEQNNVTMITLTVYQRGMDPITCLLNLMRAYRCLMDVMRKKYGKVDYFWMLEPHKTGYAHMHLVYWRILSEGEQDHIRKIWERKYQAGREGIGIGFSLPKASEDGIFEDGSIAKVRSYLLKYLSKGLYKEWSPAELLFNAVLWKTKTRMWGCSRNFSKIMKPEIQEREDWECSEVWLCDTDEDEEPDLVWSKERKESGLLGSGKNSKSLVDCDKETSHHSVYTQPRCVSMKEYDNWLLNEIFKQERAELLGIYVPFWKRHRRVTIEENRQKLSRLLNSA
;
A
#
# COMPACT_ATOMS: atom_id res chain seq x y z
N MET A 1 17.73 -15.52 3.33
CA MET A 1 16.47 -14.76 3.50
C MET A 1 15.61 -15.38 4.61
N ASP A 2 16.19 -15.65 5.79
CA ASP A 2 15.43 -16.16 6.97
C ASP A 2 14.91 -15.03 7.89
N TYR A 3 15.13 -13.76 7.51
CA TYR A 3 14.90 -12.58 8.36
C TYR A 3 13.43 -12.29 8.67
N LEU A 4 12.49 -12.79 7.86
CA LEU A 4 11.05 -12.61 8.06
C LEU A 4 10.40 -13.78 8.82
N LYS A 5 11.12 -14.91 8.97
CA LYS A 5 10.72 -16.02 9.82
C LYS A 5 11.19 -15.83 11.27
N ASN A 6 12.23 -15.03 11.47
CA ASN A 6 12.75 -14.70 12.79
C ASN A 6 13.09 -13.19 12.91
N PRO A 7 12.08 -12.33 13.13
CA PRO A 7 12.29 -10.90 13.40
C PRO A 7 13.24 -10.65 14.57
N ALA A 8 13.26 -11.55 15.58
CA ALA A 8 14.18 -11.50 16.70
C ALA A 8 15.64 -11.70 16.25
N GLY A 9 15.91 -12.62 15.32
CA GLY A 9 17.24 -12.84 14.75
C GLY A 9 17.78 -11.66 13.92
N LEU A 10 16.90 -10.86 13.32
CA LEU A 10 17.30 -9.60 12.67
C LEU A 10 17.66 -8.55 13.73
N LEU A 11 16.84 -8.42 14.78
CA LEU A 11 17.10 -7.55 15.92
C LEU A 11 18.41 -7.91 16.63
N ASP A 12 18.72 -9.20 16.79
CA ASP A 12 19.94 -9.67 17.46
C ASP A 12 21.19 -9.46 16.61
N LYS A 13 21.12 -9.66 15.29
CA LYS A 13 22.21 -9.29 14.37
C LYS A 13 22.49 -7.78 14.39
N LEU A 14 21.47 -6.94 14.59
CA LEU A 14 21.63 -5.49 14.65
C LEU A 14 22.11 -4.98 16.00
N LYS A 15 21.73 -5.64 17.10
CA LYS A 15 22.34 -5.42 18.42
C LYS A 15 23.83 -5.77 18.39
N SER A 16 24.21 -6.82 17.66
CA SER A 16 25.63 -7.20 17.50
C SER A 16 26.44 -6.21 16.65
N SER A 17 25.79 -5.41 15.78
CA SER A 17 26.47 -4.43 14.91
C SER A 17 26.69 -3.06 15.57
N SER A 18 26.97 -3.01 16.89
CA SER A 18 27.30 -1.80 17.67
C SER A 18 26.20 -0.73 17.85
N ALA A 19 24.93 -1.08 17.63
CA ALA A 19 23.81 -0.26 18.07
C ALA A 19 23.29 -0.76 19.44
N ASN A 20 23.72 -0.12 20.53
CA ASN A 20 23.16 -0.32 21.87
C ASN A 20 21.67 0.11 21.87
N ILE A 21 20.78 -0.82 21.51
CA ILE A 21 19.32 -0.63 21.56
C ILE A 21 18.78 -1.64 22.58
N SER A 22 18.88 -1.30 23.86
CA SER A 22 18.17 -1.99 24.95
C SER A 22 16.89 -1.22 25.28
N GLY A 23 15.81 -1.56 24.58
CA GLY A 23 14.49 -1.01 24.87
C GLY A 23 13.40 -1.90 24.30
N SER A 24 12.28 -2.00 25.01
CA SER A 24 11.07 -2.65 24.50
C SER A 24 10.69 -2.07 23.13
N THR A 25 10.07 -2.88 22.28
CA THR A 25 9.57 -2.51 20.93
C THR A 25 8.73 -1.22 20.92
N TRP A 26 8.14 -0.85 22.07
CA TRP A 26 7.43 0.40 22.29
C TRP A 26 8.32 1.62 22.50
N LYS A 27 9.49 1.52 23.16
CA LYS A 27 10.46 2.64 23.25
C LYS A 27 11.00 3.08 21.88
N LEU A 28 11.01 2.17 20.90
CA LEU A 28 11.31 2.51 19.51
C LEU A 28 10.22 3.37 18.86
N LYS A 29 8.95 3.25 19.27
CA LYS A 29 7.86 4.13 18.80
C LYS A 29 8.05 5.55 19.31
N ASP A 30 8.51 5.74 20.55
CA ASP A 30 8.74 7.08 21.13
C ASP A 30 9.94 7.82 20.52
N LEU A 31 11.02 7.09 20.21
CA LEU A 31 12.16 7.62 19.47
C LEU A 31 11.79 8.12 18.05
N VAL A 32 10.79 7.50 17.44
CA VAL A 32 10.32 7.84 16.08
C VAL A 32 9.18 8.88 16.09
N SER A 33 8.40 8.96 17.16
CA SER A 33 7.34 9.95 17.33
C SER A 33 7.93 11.33 17.68
N GLY A 34 9.03 11.39 18.45
CA GLY A 34 9.74 12.63 18.80
C GLY A 34 10.33 13.40 17.63
N THR A 35 10.59 12.75 16.49
CA THR A 35 11.04 13.41 15.24
C THR A 35 9.89 13.87 14.35
N CYS A 36 8.63 13.60 14.70
CA CYS A 36 7.45 13.95 13.92
C CYS A 36 6.84 15.29 14.38
N ASN A 37 7.66 16.33 14.51
CA ASN A 37 7.13 17.68 14.73
C ASN A 37 6.40 18.13 13.46
N LYS A 38 5.07 18.31 13.59
CA LYS A 38 4.16 18.80 12.54
C LYS A 38 4.44 20.26 12.18
N ARG A 39 5.60 20.54 11.58
CA ARG A 39 5.73 21.74 10.74
C ARG A 39 4.84 21.50 9.53
N LYS A 40 3.89 22.41 9.26
CA LYS A 40 3.39 22.60 7.90
C LYS A 40 4.64 22.57 7.02
N LEU A 41 4.80 21.54 6.19
CA LEU A 41 5.84 21.49 5.18
C LEU A 41 5.49 22.59 4.17
N GLU A 42 5.73 23.84 4.54
CA GLU A 42 6.04 24.85 3.56
C GLU A 42 7.23 24.28 2.81
N PHE A 43 6.99 23.81 1.60
CA PHE A 43 8.00 23.50 0.61
C PHE A 43 8.67 24.81 0.18
N LYS A 44 9.24 25.56 1.14
CA LYS A 44 10.33 26.47 0.83
C LYS A 44 11.39 25.56 0.25
N ARG A 45 11.68 25.75 -1.04
CA ARG A 45 12.75 25.07 -1.77
C ARG A 45 14.07 25.40 -1.08
N LYS A 46 14.35 24.79 0.07
CA LYS A 46 15.71 24.74 0.60
C LYS A 46 16.51 24.03 -0.48
N LYS A 47 17.56 24.69 -0.97
CA LYS A 47 18.53 24.03 -1.85
C LYS A 47 18.96 22.74 -1.14
N PRO A 48 18.87 21.57 -1.79
CA PRO A 48 19.18 20.31 -1.12
C PRO A 48 20.61 20.35 -0.57
N GLU A 49 20.74 19.97 0.70
CA GLU A 49 22.01 19.74 1.38
C GLU A 49 22.67 18.51 0.72
N ALA A 50 23.44 18.75 -0.35
CA ALA A 50 24.05 17.74 -1.21
C ALA A 50 23.07 16.75 -1.89
N PRO A 51 23.40 16.22 -3.08
CA PRO A 51 22.56 15.21 -3.73
C PRO A 51 22.62 13.88 -2.97
N PHE A 52 21.47 13.22 -2.80
CA PHE A 52 21.39 11.87 -2.26
C PHE A 52 22.08 10.85 -3.19
N LYS A 53 23.09 10.14 -2.69
CA LYS A 53 23.94 9.21 -3.46
C LYS A 53 23.92 7.75 -2.98
N GLU A 54 23.17 7.43 -1.91
CA GLU A 54 23.22 6.09 -1.31
C GLU A 54 22.49 5.01 -2.14
N ILE A 55 21.66 5.41 -3.10
CA ILE A 55 21.04 4.48 -4.06
C ILE A 55 21.55 4.81 -5.46
N GLU A 56 22.23 3.83 -6.07
CA GLU A 56 22.70 3.97 -7.44
C GLU A 56 21.54 3.94 -8.43
N PHE A 57 21.51 4.92 -9.32
CA PHE A 57 20.42 5.06 -10.28
C PHE A 57 20.38 3.88 -11.27
N GLY A 58 19.20 3.27 -11.42
CA GLY A 58 18.96 2.18 -12.38
C GLY A 58 19.43 0.79 -11.93
N LYS A 59 20.13 0.69 -10.80
CA LYS A 59 20.57 -0.61 -10.25
C LYS A 59 19.61 -1.13 -9.19
N ASP A 60 19.55 -2.46 -9.10
CA ASP A 60 18.72 -3.13 -8.12
C ASP A 60 19.26 -2.85 -6.71
N LEU A 61 18.34 -2.55 -5.78
CA LEU A 61 18.69 -2.28 -4.40
C LEU A 61 19.02 -3.60 -3.69
N LYS A 62 20.31 -3.87 -3.51
CA LYS A 62 20.81 -5.08 -2.83
C LYS A 62 20.73 -5.00 -1.31
N GLU A 63 20.87 -3.79 -0.76
CA GLU A 63 20.89 -3.52 0.67
C GLU A 63 20.17 -2.22 0.98
N ILE A 64 19.65 -2.09 2.20
CA ILE A 64 18.92 -0.91 2.64
C ILE A 64 19.94 0.18 2.99
N PRO A 65 19.82 1.40 2.44
CA PRO A 65 20.74 2.49 2.78
C PRO A 65 20.75 2.77 4.28
N LYS A 66 21.92 3.08 4.86
CA LYS A 66 22.08 3.23 6.31
C LYS A 66 21.16 4.29 6.90
N CYS A 67 20.94 5.40 6.19
CA CYS A 67 20.03 6.46 6.60
C CYS A 67 18.56 6.02 6.70
N TYR A 68 18.18 4.89 6.07
CA TYR A 68 16.83 4.33 6.08
C TYR A 68 16.66 3.10 6.97
N LEU A 69 17.74 2.58 7.54
CA LEU A 69 17.70 1.35 8.33
C LEU A 69 16.76 1.47 9.53
N LEU A 70 16.85 2.57 10.28
CA LEU A 70 15.96 2.82 11.42
C LEU A 70 14.49 2.87 11.00
N LEU A 71 14.17 3.57 9.89
CA LEU A 71 12.82 3.65 9.38
C LEU A 71 12.25 2.26 9.04
N VAL A 72 13.05 1.45 8.35
CA VAL A 72 12.66 0.09 7.98
C VAL A 72 12.46 -0.78 9.22
N LEU A 73 13.35 -0.69 10.21
CA LEU A 73 13.22 -1.45 11.45
C LEU A 73 11.98 -1.04 12.25
N SER A 74 11.68 0.25 12.31
CA SER A 74 10.43 0.73 12.93
C SER A 74 9.20 0.20 12.22
N PHE A 75 9.24 0.11 10.88
CA PHE A 75 8.15 -0.48 10.10
C PHE A 75 8.01 -1.99 10.36
N VAL A 76 9.11 -2.74 10.40
CA VAL A 76 9.08 -4.18 10.75
C VAL A 76 8.56 -4.39 12.17
N GLY A 77 9.03 -3.59 13.14
CA GLY A 77 8.55 -3.61 14.52
C GLY A 77 7.06 -3.27 14.61
N TYR A 78 6.57 -2.32 13.81
CA TYR A 78 5.14 -2.03 13.67
C TYR A 78 4.37 -3.26 13.19
N LEU A 79 4.81 -3.93 12.11
CA LEU A 79 4.12 -5.10 11.58
C LEU A 79 4.09 -6.26 12.58
N ALA A 80 5.20 -6.49 13.30
CA ALA A 80 5.28 -7.52 14.32
C ALA A 80 4.34 -7.21 15.49
N GLY A 81 4.41 -5.99 16.03
CA GLY A 81 3.57 -5.59 17.15
C GLY A 81 2.07 -5.61 16.80
N THR A 82 1.68 -5.16 15.60
CA THR A 82 0.26 -5.15 15.23
C THR A 82 -0.28 -6.49 14.72
N SER A 83 0.56 -7.53 14.60
CA SER A 83 0.13 -8.83 14.10
C SER A 83 -0.72 -9.62 15.10
N THR A 84 -0.59 -9.28 16.39
CA THR A 84 -1.28 -9.93 17.49
C THR A 84 -2.38 -9.07 18.10
N CYS A 85 -2.41 -7.76 17.79
CA CYS A 85 -3.45 -6.86 18.29
C CYS A 85 -4.86 -7.24 17.79
N ASN A 86 -5.86 -7.04 18.64
CA ASN A 86 -7.28 -7.22 18.31
C ASN A 86 -8.09 -5.98 18.72
N PHE A 87 -9.17 -5.72 18.01
CA PHE A 87 -10.24 -4.85 18.46
C PHE A 87 -11.28 -5.66 19.25
N LYS A 88 -11.54 -5.26 20.49
CA LYS A 88 -12.73 -5.67 21.24
C LYS A 88 -13.84 -4.67 20.94
N ILE A 89 -14.88 -5.13 20.26
CA ILE A 89 -16.03 -4.34 19.85
C ILE A 89 -17.20 -4.73 20.73
N GLU A 90 -17.68 -3.77 21.50
CA GLU A 90 -18.90 -3.92 22.29
C GLU A 90 -20.07 -3.31 21.53
N GLY A 91 -21.21 -3.99 21.63
CA GLY A 91 -22.43 -3.54 20.98
C GLY A 91 -23.67 -3.92 21.77
N ARG A 92 -24.76 -3.26 21.42
CA ARG A 92 -26.08 -3.46 22.01
C ARG A 92 -27.11 -3.64 20.91
N LYS A 93 -27.97 -4.64 21.04
CA LYS A 93 -29.11 -4.82 20.15
C LYS A 93 -30.17 -3.77 20.48
N VAL A 94 -30.63 -2.98 19.51
CA VAL A 94 -31.50 -1.82 19.78
C VAL A 94 -32.88 -2.26 20.28
N SER A 95 -33.45 -3.30 19.68
CA SER A 95 -34.77 -3.86 20.02
C SER A 95 -34.84 -4.49 21.41
N THR A 96 -33.83 -5.27 21.79
CA THR A 96 -33.87 -6.06 23.04
C THR A 96 -33.01 -5.47 24.16
N GLY A 97 -32.07 -4.60 23.82
CA GLY A 97 -31.05 -4.10 24.73
C GLY A 97 -29.94 -5.12 25.06
N GLU A 98 -29.94 -6.30 24.44
CA GLU A 98 -28.94 -7.36 24.62
C GLU A 98 -27.53 -6.85 24.30
N LEU A 99 -26.56 -7.19 25.15
CA LEU A 99 -25.15 -6.82 24.96
C LEU A 99 -24.39 -7.92 24.23
N THR A 100 -23.46 -7.52 23.37
CA THR A 100 -22.53 -8.43 22.68
C THR A 100 -21.12 -7.89 22.70
N THR A 101 -20.16 -8.81 22.71
CA THR A 101 -18.74 -8.50 22.56
C THR A 101 -18.18 -9.34 21.42
N LYS A 102 -17.53 -8.69 20.46
CA LYS A 102 -16.87 -9.34 19.33
C LYS A 102 -15.40 -8.94 19.28
N PHE A 103 -14.52 -9.92 19.15
CA PHE A 103 -13.11 -9.68 18.88
C PHE A 103 -12.84 -9.74 17.38
N LYS A 104 -12.07 -8.79 16.87
CA LYS A 104 -11.65 -8.74 15.46
C LYS A 104 -10.16 -8.43 15.40
N PRO A 105 -9.38 -9.07 14.52
CA PRO A 105 -7.97 -8.74 14.38
C PRO A 105 -7.77 -7.29 13.97
N TYR A 106 -6.65 -6.69 14.37
CA TYR A 106 -6.27 -5.37 13.91
C TYR A 106 -5.94 -5.40 12.40
N ILE A 107 -6.76 -4.76 11.58
CA ILE A 107 -6.61 -4.77 10.12
C ILE A 107 -5.88 -3.53 9.64
N HIS A 108 -4.69 -3.73 9.04
CA HIS A 108 -3.97 -2.70 8.29
C HIS A 108 -3.64 -3.18 6.87
N ARG A 109 -3.10 -2.29 6.04
CA ARG A 109 -2.90 -2.54 4.59
C ARG A 109 -1.98 -3.72 4.22
N TRP A 110 -1.18 -4.19 5.18
CA TRP A 110 -0.25 -5.30 5.01
C TRP A 110 -0.80 -6.61 5.60
N THR A 111 -1.97 -6.58 6.26
CA THR A 111 -2.65 -7.79 6.73
C THR A 111 -3.30 -8.54 5.58
N GLU A 112 -3.35 -9.87 5.69
CA GLU A 112 -3.99 -10.73 4.71
C GLU A 112 -5.47 -10.39 4.51
N VAL A 113 -6.19 -10.07 5.59
CA VAL A 113 -7.62 -9.69 5.55
C VAL A 113 -7.83 -8.43 4.71
N TYR A 114 -7.02 -7.39 4.91
CA TYR A 114 -7.10 -6.18 4.08
C TYR A 114 -6.90 -6.50 2.60
N ARG A 115 -5.88 -7.29 2.30
CA ARG A 115 -5.51 -7.66 0.93
C ARG A 115 -6.64 -8.41 0.24
N LYS A 116 -7.20 -9.40 0.93
CA LYS A 116 -8.39 -10.15 0.52
C LYS A 116 -9.58 -9.22 0.23
N SER A 117 -9.80 -8.21 1.05
CA SER A 117 -10.84 -7.20 0.79
C SER A 117 -10.58 -6.37 -0.47
N ILE A 118 -9.32 -6.10 -0.83
CA ILE A 118 -8.99 -5.40 -2.09
C ILE A 118 -9.26 -6.29 -3.28
N ILE A 119 -8.88 -7.57 -3.19
CA ILE A 119 -9.15 -8.57 -4.24
C ILE A 119 -10.67 -8.64 -4.50
N ALA A 120 -11.48 -8.82 -3.46
CA ALA A 120 -12.95 -8.86 -3.58
C ALA A 120 -13.53 -7.60 -4.26
N LYS A 121 -12.98 -6.42 -3.96
CA LYS A 121 -13.35 -5.16 -4.64
C LYS A 121 -13.02 -5.16 -6.12
N LEU A 122 -11.88 -5.72 -6.50
CA LEU A 122 -11.50 -5.83 -7.91
C LEU A 122 -12.41 -6.81 -8.67
N TYR A 123 -12.89 -7.88 -8.02
CA TYR A 123 -13.91 -8.76 -8.60
C TYR A 123 -15.21 -7.98 -8.87
N GLN A 124 -15.72 -7.22 -7.90
CA GLN A 124 -16.91 -6.37 -8.07
C GLN A 124 -16.72 -5.33 -9.19
N LEU A 125 -15.54 -4.72 -9.26
CA LEU A 125 -15.22 -3.77 -10.32
C LEU A 125 -15.27 -4.44 -11.69
N GLU A 126 -14.60 -5.59 -11.85
CA GLU A 126 -14.54 -6.34 -13.11
C GLU A 126 -15.93 -6.82 -13.57
N GLU A 127 -16.76 -7.30 -12.65
CA GLU A 127 -18.14 -7.67 -12.93
C GLU A 127 -18.94 -6.49 -13.49
N ASN A 128 -18.76 -5.30 -12.92
CA ASN A 128 -19.48 -4.10 -13.36
C ASN A 128 -19.01 -3.55 -14.71
N ILE A 129 -17.68 -3.49 -14.94
CA ILE A 129 -17.11 -2.91 -16.16
C ILE A 129 -17.09 -3.90 -17.34
N GLY A 130 -17.20 -5.20 -17.07
CA GLY A 130 -17.04 -6.28 -18.05
C GLY A 130 -15.59 -6.75 -18.22
N LYS A 131 -15.41 -7.93 -18.81
CA LYS A 131 -14.10 -8.59 -18.91
C LYS A 131 -13.15 -7.93 -19.91
N GLU A 132 -13.68 -7.34 -20.99
CA GLU A 132 -12.88 -6.74 -22.05
C GLU A 132 -12.91 -5.23 -21.98
N GLN A 133 -11.73 -4.62 -21.83
CA GLN A 133 -11.58 -3.17 -21.73
C GLN A 133 -10.74 -2.66 -22.90
N ASN A 134 -11.43 -2.25 -23.97
CA ASN A 134 -10.78 -1.70 -25.16
C ASN A 134 -10.65 -0.17 -25.10
N ASN A 135 -11.41 0.50 -24.21
CA ASN A 135 -11.43 1.96 -24.10
C ASN A 135 -10.65 2.46 -22.87
N VAL A 136 -9.43 1.98 -22.68
CA VAL A 136 -8.57 2.45 -21.58
C VAL A 136 -7.16 2.73 -22.07
N THR A 137 -6.49 3.69 -21.43
CA THR A 137 -5.06 3.95 -21.60
C THR A 137 -4.33 3.64 -20.31
N MET A 138 -3.25 2.89 -20.43
CA MET A 138 -2.34 2.65 -19.32
C MET A 138 -1.29 3.73 -19.27
N ILE A 139 -1.11 4.30 -18.08
CA ILE A 139 -0.19 5.38 -17.82
C ILE A 139 0.74 4.95 -16.70
N THR A 140 2.03 4.87 -16.97
CA THR A 140 3.06 4.64 -15.95
C THR A 140 3.71 5.97 -15.62
N LEU A 141 3.67 6.40 -14.36
CA LEU A 141 4.24 7.65 -13.88
C LEU A 141 5.44 7.36 -12.98
N THR A 142 6.59 7.90 -13.35
CA THR A 142 7.82 7.93 -12.57
C THR A 142 8.24 9.38 -12.38
N VAL A 143 8.98 9.62 -11.28
CA VAL A 143 9.66 10.89 -11.07
C VAL A 143 11.15 10.75 -11.32
N TYR A 144 11.81 11.86 -11.60
CA TYR A 144 13.25 11.96 -11.54
C TYR A 144 13.74 11.51 -10.16
N GLN A 145 14.81 10.71 -10.08
CA GLN A 145 15.29 10.11 -8.83
C GLN A 145 16.69 10.56 -8.43
N ARG A 146 17.54 10.93 -9.41
CA ARG A 146 18.96 11.15 -9.14
C ARG A 146 19.18 12.36 -8.23
N GLY A 147 19.80 12.11 -7.08
CA GLY A 147 20.06 13.13 -6.06
C GLY A 147 18.89 13.41 -5.13
N MET A 148 17.77 12.70 -5.26
CA MET A 148 16.61 12.82 -4.37
C MET A 148 16.39 11.54 -3.60
N ASP A 149 16.00 11.66 -2.34
CA ASP A 149 15.73 10.51 -1.49
C ASP A 149 14.33 9.89 -1.79
N PRO A 150 14.11 8.60 -1.46
CA PRO A 150 12.84 7.91 -1.69
C PRO A 150 11.58 8.62 -1.16
N ILE A 151 11.64 9.27 0.00
CA ILE A 151 10.49 9.99 0.58
C ILE A 151 10.16 11.21 -0.27
N THR A 152 11.17 12.03 -0.59
CA THR A 152 11.00 13.21 -1.45
C THR A 152 10.45 12.83 -2.82
N CYS A 153 10.97 11.76 -3.42
CA CYS A 153 10.48 11.23 -4.69
C CYS A 153 9.00 10.82 -4.62
N LEU A 154 8.59 10.07 -3.58
CA LEU A 154 7.20 9.69 -3.40
C LEU A 154 6.27 10.91 -3.25
N LEU A 155 6.65 11.89 -2.43
CA LEU A 155 5.84 13.09 -2.23
C LEU A 155 5.72 13.93 -3.51
N ASN A 156 6.81 14.03 -4.28
CA ASN A 156 6.80 14.68 -5.59
C ASN A 156 5.90 13.94 -6.58
N LEU A 157 5.96 12.61 -6.63
CA LEU A 157 5.09 11.77 -7.47
C LEU A 157 3.61 12.01 -7.14
N MET A 158 3.25 11.97 -5.85
CA MET A 158 1.85 12.17 -5.41
C MET A 158 1.36 13.61 -5.65
N ARG A 159 2.24 14.61 -5.56
CA ARG A 159 1.90 16.00 -5.92
C ARG A 159 1.68 16.14 -7.42
N ALA A 160 2.63 15.69 -8.24
CA ALA A 160 2.55 15.79 -9.69
C ALA A 160 1.34 15.02 -10.24
N TYR A 161 1.08 13.82 -9.72
CA TYR A 161 -0.11 13.02 -10.04
C TYR A 161 -1.41 13.80 -9.80
N ARG A 162 -1.59 14.41 -8.61
CA ARG A 162 -2.81 15.20 -8.31
C ARG A 162 -2.99 16.34 -9.30
N CYS A 163 -1.94 17.11 -9.55
CA CYS A 163 -1.99 18.22 -10.49
C CYS A 163 -2.31 17.74 -11.92
N LEU A 164 -1.72 16.62 -12.35
CA LEU A 164 -2.01 16.00 -13.63
C LEU A 164 -3.48 15.59 -13.73
N MET A 165 -4.02 14.91 -12.70
CA MET A 165 -5.44 14.51 -12.68
C MET A 165 -6.39 15.70 -12.71
N ASP A 166 -6.03 16.83 -12.11
CA ASP A 166 -6.83 18.05 -12.20
C ASP A 166 -6.82 18.65 -13.62
N VAL A 167 -5.68 18.62 -14.32
CA VAL A 167 -5.62 19.03 -15.74
C VAL A 167 -6.43 18.08 -16.62
N MET A 168 -6.25 16.77 -16.45
CA MET A 168 -7.02 15.76 -17.18
C MET A 168 -8.51 15.91 -16.92
N ARG A 169 -8.94 16.20 -15.68
CA ARG A 169 -10.34 16.45 -15.34
C ARG A 169 -10.89 17.71 -16.01
N LYS A 170 -10.10 18.80 -16.04
CA LYS A 170 -10.50 20.04 -16.72
C LYS A 170 -10.67 19.84 -18.23
N LYS A 171 -9.80 19.04 -18.85
CA LYS A 171 -9.80 18.81 -20.31
C LYS A 171 -10.82 17.76 -20.76
N TYR A 172 -10.97 16.68 -19.98
CA TYR A 172 -11.70 15.49 -20.39
C TYR A 172 -12.95 15.20 -19.54
N GLY A 173 -13.24 16.04 -18.55
CA GLY A 173 -14.35 15.83 -17.62
C GLY A 173 -14.07 14.76 -16.57
N LYS A 174 -15.14 14.16 -16.04
CA LYS A 174 -15.04 13.10 -15.02
C LYS A 174 -14.85 11.76 -15.74
N VAL A 175 -13.59 11.35 -15.88
CA VAL A 175 -13.24 10.02 -16.41
C VAL A 175 -12.91 9.10 -15.24
N ASP A 176 -13.33 7.84 -15.36
CA ASP A 176 -13.01 6.81 -14.38
C ASP A 176 -11.56 6.35 -14.48
N TYR A 177 -11.01 5.97 -13.35
CA TYR A 177 -9.61 5.56 -13.29
C TYR A 177 -9.35 4.68 -12.07
N PHE A 178 -8.28 3.90 -12.17
CA PHE A 178 -7.69 3.18 -11.07
C PHE A 178 -6.19 3.47 -11.06
N TRP A 179 -5.59 3.69 -9.89
CA TRP A 179 -4.14 3.84 -9.77
C TRP A 179 -3.57 3.03 -8.62
N MET A 180 -2.30 2.68 -8.74
CA MET A 180 -1.55 2.02 -7.70
C MET A 180 -0.07 2.39 -7.76
N LEU A 181 0.57 2.37 -6.60
CA LEU A 181 2.00 2.49 -6.44
C LEU A 181 2.62 1.10 -6.37
N GLU A 182 3.74 0.94 -7.05
CA GLU A 182 4.56 -0.26 -6.99
C GLU A 182 6.02 0.13 -6.69
N PRO A 183 6.76 -0.72 -5.95
CA PRO A 183 8.21 -0.58 -5.81
C PRO A 183 8.92 -0.87 -7.13
N HIS A 184 9.69 0.09 -7.61
CA HIS A 184 10.74 -0.18 -8.59
C HIS A 184 11.87 -1.00 -7.93
N LYS A 185 12.69 -1.70 -8.73
CA LYS A 185 13.84 -2.49 -8.24
C LYS A 185 14.86 -1.68 -7.42
N THR A 186 14.84 -0.35 -7.54
CA THR A 186 15.67 0.60 -6.78
C THR A 186 15.07 0.97 -5.41
N GLY A 187 13.85 0.52 -5.09
CA GLY A 187 13.08 0.91 -3.90
C GLY A 187 12.28 2.21 -4.03
N TYR A 188 12.41 2.92 -5.15
CA TYR A 188 11.61 4.11 -5.43
C TYR A 188 10.20 3.73 -5.88
N ALA A 189 9.23 4.55 -5.52
CA ALA A 189 7.87 4.39 -5.98
C ALA A 189 7.72 4.77 -7.46
N HIS A 190 6.97 3.97 -8.21
CA HIS A 190 6.34 4.38 -9.45
C HIS A 190 4.83 4.15 -9.36
N MET A 191 4.06 4.79 -10.24
CA MET A 191 2.60 4.68 -10.25
C MET A 191 2.10 4.12 -11.57
N HIS A 192 1.25 3.10 -11.50
CA HIS A 192 0.45 2.64 -12.62
C HIS A 192 -0.96 3.24 -12.51
N LEU A 193 -1.45 3.81 -13.61
CA LEU A 193 -2.76 4.44 -13.72
C LEU A 193 -3.48 3.85 -14.94
N VAL A 194 -4.59 3.16 -14.69
CA VAL A 194 -5.55 2.75 -15.72
C VAL A 194 -6.55 3.89 -15.88
N TYR A 195 -6.60 4.53 -17.03
CA TYR A 195 -7.48 5.65 -17.32
C TYR A 195 -8.55 5.23 -18.34
N TRP A 196 -9.85 5.33 -18.00
CA TRP A 196 -10.98 4.83 -18.82
C TRP A 196 -11.31 5.71 -20.03
N ARG A 197 -10.29 5.97 -20.83
CA ARG A 197 -10.35 6.65 -22.12
C ARG A 197 -9.10 6.34 -22.91
N ILE A 198 -9.25 6.12 -24.21
CA ILE A 198 -8.11 6.13 -25.14
C ILE A 198 -7.59 7.57 -25.29
N LEU A 199 -6.30 7.75 -25.06
CA LEU A 199 -5.61 9.01 -25.30
C LEU A 199 -4.91 8.95 -26.67
N SER A 200 -5.19 9.92 -27.53
CA SER A 200 -4.48 10.02 -28.82
C SER A 200 -3.00 10.37 -28.62
N GLU A 201 -2.15 10.12 -29.62
CA GLU A 201 -0.72 10.44 -29.54
C GLU A 201 -0.47 11.92 -29.18
N GLY A 202 -1.22 12.84 -29.80
CA GLY A 202 -1.13 14.27 -29.47
C GLY A 202 -1.56 14.60 -28.04
N GLU A 203 -2.52 13.87 -27.47
CA GLU A 203 -2.90 13.99 -26.06
C GLU A 203 -1.82 13.43 -25.13
N GLN A 204 -1.23 12.29 -25.49
CA GLN A 204 -0.12 11.68 -24.75
C GLN A 204 1.11 12.59 -24.74
N ASP A 205 1.48 13.17 -25.89
CA ASP A 205 2.54 14.18 -26.03
C ASP A 205 2.29 15.40 -25.15
N HIS A 206 1.05 15.90 -25.14
CA HIS A 206 0.66 17.05 -24.32
C HIS A 206 0.81 16.75 -22.83
N ILE A 207 0.35 15.56 -22.40
CA ILE A 207 0.49 15.11 -21.02
C ILE A 207 1.97 14.92 -20.64
N ARG A 208 2.79 14.35 -21.53
CA ARG A 208 4.26 14.26 -21.37
C ARG A 208 4.87 15.62 -21.09
N LYS A 209 4.58 16.61 -21.94
CA LYS A 209 5.08 17.99 -21.80
C LYS A 209 4.65 18.63 -20.47
N ILE A 210 3.42 18.38 -20.01
CA ILE A 210 2.95 18.86 -18.69
C ILE A 210 3.74 18.20 -17.55
N TRP A 211 3.88 16.88 -17.58
CA TRP A 211 4.60 16.12 -16.55
C TRP A 211 6.04 16.58 -16.39
N GLU A 212 6.74 16.74 -17.52
CA GLU A 212 8.14 17.12 -17.59
C GLU A 212 8.35 18.62 -17.32
N ARG A 213 7.70 19.49 -18.09
CA ARG A 213 8.01 20.93 -18.08
C ARG A 213 7.31 21.68 -16.96
N LYS A 214 6.02 21.41 -16.77
CA LYS A 214 5.18 22.14 -15.81
C LYS A 214 5.37 21.62 -14.38
N TYR A 215 5.37 20.30 -14.21
CA TYR A 215 5.50 19.69 -12.88
C TYR A 215 6.93 19.32 -12.51
N GLN A 216 7.86 19.34 -13.47
CA GLN A 216 9.27 18.97 -13.25
C GLN A 216 9.37 17.60 -12.56
N ALA A 217 8.42 16.72 -12.90
CA ALA A 217 8.29 15.40 -12.30
C ALA A 217 9.18 14.42 -13.05
N GLY A 218 9.18 14.46 -14.38
CA GLY A 218 10.05 13.66 -15.25
C GLY A 218 11.16 14.46 -15.93
N ARG A 219 11.80 13.81 -16.89
CA ARG A 219 12.73 14.38 -17.89
C ARG A 219 12.27 13.95 -19.27
N GLU A 220 12.79 14.63 -20.29
CA GLU A 220 12.50 14.28 -21.68
C GLU A 220 12.77 12.80 -21.95
N GLY A 221 11.73 12.08 -22.38
CA GLY A 221 11.77 10.64 -22.68
C GLY A 221 11.77 9.71 -21.46
N ILE A 222 11.80 10.24 -20.22
CA ILE A 222 11.84 9.45 -18.98
C ILE A 222 10.93 10.10 -17.92
N GLY A 223 9.81 9.47 -17.60
CA GLY A 223 8.95 9.96 -16.53
C GLY A 223 7.49 9.55 -16.67
N ILE A 224 7.02 9.41 -17.91
CA ILE A 224 5.68 8.93 -18.17
C ILE A 224 5.67 8.05 -19.42
N GLY A 225 5.09 6.85 -19.27
CA GLY A 225 4.88 5.90 -20.35
C GLY A 225 3.40 5.71 -20.59
N PHE A 226 3.03 5.49 -21.85
CA PHE A 226 1.67 5.13 -22.26
C PHE A 226 1.70 3.77 -22.93
N SER A 227 0.70 2.94 -22.65
CA SER A 227 0.47 1.71 -23.40
C SER A 227 -1.01 1.44 -23.57
N LEU A 228 -1.36 0.70 -24.62
CA LEU A 228 -2.69 0.17 -24.82
C LEU A 228 -2.85 -1.17 -24.09
N PRO A 229 -4.08 -1.55 -23.71
CA PRO A 229 -4.36 -2.83 -23.04
C PRO A 229 -3.98 -4.04 -23.89
N LYS A 230 -4.07 -3.95 -25.22
CA LYS A 230 -3.88 -5.08 -26.14
C LYS A 230 -2.65 -4.90 -27.04
N ALA A 231 -1.54 -4.40 -26.49
CA ALA A 231 -0.32 -4.25 -27.28
C ALA A 231 0.34 -5.63 -27.57
N SER A 232 -0.25 -6.34 -28.55
CA SER A 232 0.37 -7.33 -29.41
C SER A 232 -0.57 -7.49 -30.62
N GLU A 233 -0.11 -7.21 -31.84
CA GLU A 233 -0.94 -7.30 -33.05
C GLU A 233 -1.35 -8.75 -33.36
N ASP A 234 -0.59 -9.74 -32.86
CA ASP A 234 -0.77 -11.17 -33.18
C ASP A 234 -1.66 -11.94 -32.18
N GLY A 235 -2.27 -11.26 -31.22
CA GLY A 235 -3.01 -11.91 -30.12
C GLY A 235 -2.11 -12.67 -29.11
N ILE A 236 -0.79 -12.56 -29.25
CA ILE A 236 0.21 -13.10 -28.32
C ILE A 236 0.49 -12.05 -27.26
N PHE A 237 -0.11 -12.18 -26.07
CA PHE A 237 0.08 -11.26 -24.94
C PHE A 237 1.57 -10.92 -24.71
N GLU A 238 2.02 -9.74 -25.18
CA GLU A 238 3.32 -9.20 -24.79
C GLU A 238 3.28 -8.85 -23.29
N ASP A 239 4.43 -8.94 -22.63
CA ASP A 239 4.56 -8.64 -21.20
C ASP A 239 4.16 -7.18 -20.93
N GLY A 240 2.92 -6.96 -20.45
CA GLY A 240 2.35 -5.63 -20.26
C GLY A 240 0.92 -5.45 -20.80
N SER A 241 0.45 -6.37 -21.64
CA SER A 241 -0.94 -6.38 -22.13
C SER A 241 -1.94 -6.82 -21.04
N ILE A 242 -3.05 -6.08 -20.93
CA ILE A 242 -4.16 -6.30 -20.00
C ILE A 242 -5.29 -7.01 -20.74
N ALA A 243 -5.29 -8.33 -20.69
CA ALA A 243 -6.47 -9.11 -21.07
C ALA A 243 -7.67 -8.77 -20.18
N LYS A 244 -7.37 -8.61 -18.88
CA LYS A 244 -8.32 -8.40 -17.79
C LYS A 244 -7.73 -7.39 -16.81
N VAL A 245 -8.46 -6.31 -16.53
CA VAL A 245 -8.05 -5.28 -15.56
C VAL A 245 -7.70 -5.92 -14.22
N ARG A 246 -8.51 -6.89 -13.77
CA ARG A 246 -8.24 -7.61 -12.52
C ARG A 246 -6.88 -8.27 -12.53
N SER A 247 -6.54 -9.04 -13.57
CA SER A 247 -5.24 -9.73 -13.67
C SER A 247 -4.08 -8.75 -13.64
N TYR A 248 -4.19 -7.62 -14.34
CA TYR A 248 -3.17 -6.57 -14.30
C TYR A 248 -3.04 -5.97 -12.90
N LEU A 249 -4.13 -5.54 -12.28
CA LEU A 249 -4.09 -4.94 -10.93
C LEU A 249 -3.61 -5.96 -9.87
N LEU A 250 -4.02 -7.22 -9.99
CA LEU A 250 -3.57 -8.30 -9.12
C LEU A 250 -2.08 -8.59 -9.27
N LYS A 251 -1.48 -8.48 -10.48
CA LYS A 251 -0.02 -8.62 -10.70
C LYS A 251 0.79 -7.68 -9.80
N TYR A 252 0.28 -6.49 -9.55
CA TYR A 252 0.97 -5.50 -8.72
C TYR A 252 0.58 -5.58 -7.25
N LEU A 253 -0.68 -5.90 -6.95
CA LEU A 253 -1.08 -6.16 -5.57
C LEU A 253 -0.30 -7.36 -5.01
N SER A 254 -0.13 -8.43 -5.79
CA SER A 254 0.54 -9.68 -5.40
C SER A 254 1.99 -9.46 -4.94
N LYS A 255 2.73 -8.53 -5.55
CA LYS A 255 4.09 -8.15 -5.11
C LYS A 255 4.11 -7.63 -3.67
N GLY A 256 3.07 -6.90 -3.28
CA GLY A 256 2.88 -6.47 -1.88
C GLY A 256 2.40 -7.59 -0.94
N LEU A 257 2.01 -8.76 -1.46
CA LEU A 257 1.43 -9.88 -0.69
C LEU A 257 2.47 -10.90 -0.19
N TYR A 258 3.63 -11.01 -0.85
CA TYR A 258 4.60 -12.05 -0.52
C TYR A 258 5.23 -11.84 0.87
N LYS A 259 5.47 -12.97 1.56
CA LYS A 259 6.08 -13.02 2.90
C LYS A 259 7.57 -12.69 2.90
N GLU A 260 8.20 -12.62 1.74
CA GLU A 260 9.62 -12.31 1.58
C GLU A 260 9.78 -11.09 0.70
N TRP A 261 9.90 -9.91 1.34
CA TRP A 261 10.18 -8.67 0.62
C TRP A 261 11.66 -8.52 0.36
N SER A 262 11.99 -8.14 -0.87
CA SER A 262 13.30 -7.60 -1.23
C SER A 262 13.61 -6.32 -0.44
N PRO A 263 14.89 -5.91 -0.35
CA PRO A 263 15.27 -4.63 0.26
C PRO A 263 14.53 -3.44 -0.35
N ALA A 264 14.30 -3.46 -1.68
CA ALA A 264 13.54 -2.45 -2.40
C ALA A 264 12.08 -2.37 -1.94
N GLU A 265 11.39 -3.51 -1.87
CA GLU A 265 10.00 -3.60 -1.42
C GLU A 265 9.85 -3.20 0.06
N LEU A 266 10.79 -3.60 0.91
CA LEU A 266 10.76 -3.27 2.33
C LEU A 266 10.97 -1.76 2.56
N LEU A 267 11.95 -1.15 1.88
CA LEU A 267 12.15 0.30 1.89
C LEU A 267 10.91 1.05 1.39
N PHE A 268 10.36 0.65 0.25
CA PHE A 268 9.17 1.25 -0.33
C PHE A 268 7.98 1.21 0.64
N ASN A 269 7.71 0.06 1.26
CA ASN A 269 6.60 -0.09 2.21
C ASN A 269 6.81 0.74 3.48
N ALA A 270 8.04 0.80 4.00
CA ALA A 270 8.37 1.65 5.14
C ALA A 270 8.19 3.15 4.82
N VAL A 271 8.53 3.58 3.60
CA VAL A 271 8.28 4.95 3.11
C VAL A 271 6.78 5.23 2.98
N LEU A 272 5.97 4.29 2.45
CA LEU A 272 4.50 4.43 2.42
C LEU A 272 3.91 4.54 3.83
N TRP A 273 4.41 3.74 4.77
CA TRP A 273 3.99 3.76 6.17
C TRP A 273 4.29 5.12 6.81
N LYS A 274 5.55 5.59 6.71
CA LYS A 274 5.98 6.87 7.29
C LYS A 274 5.20 8.06 6.74
N THR A 275 4.97 8.08 5.43
CA THR A 275 4.27 9.17 4.75
C THR A 275 2.75 9.06 4.83
N LYS A 276 2.22 7.94 5.35
CA LYS A 276 0.79 7.60 5.36
C LYS A 276 0.16 7.64 3.96
N THR A 277 0.97 7.49 2.92
CA THR A 277 0.52 7.53 1.52
C THR A 277 -0.28 6.28 1.20
N ARG A 278 -1.39 6.37 0.47
CA ARG A 278 -2.16 5.19 0.03
C ARG A 278 -1.40 4.47 -1.08
N MET A 279 -1.44 3.14 -1.05
CA MET A 279 -0.82 2.31 -2.10
C MET A 279 -1.65 2.28 -3.38
N TRP A 280 -2.96 2.49 -3.29
CA TRP A 280 -3.85 2.49 -4.44
C TRP A 280 -5.04 3.43 -4.22
N GLY A 281 -5.76 3.73 -5.30
CA GLY A 281 -7.00 4.48 -5.28
C GLY A 281 -7.71 4.44 -6.63
N CYS A 282 -8.88 5.06 -6.70
CA CYS A 282 -9.72 5.06 -7.90
C CYS A 282 -10.59 6.31 -7.96
N SER A 283 -11.34 6.44 -9.06
CA SER A 283 -12.39 7.45 -9.20
C SER A 283 -13.52 7.25 -8.19
N ARG A 284 -14.36 8.29 -8.01
CA ARG A 284 -15.51 8.20 -7.10
C ARG A 284 -16.55 7.18 -7.58
N ASN A 285 -16.71 7.00 -8.88
CA ASN A 285 -17.67 6.03 -9.43
C ASN A 285 -17.20 4.60 -9.12
N PHE A 286 -15.94 4.28 -9.44
CA PHE A 286 -15.36 2.98 -9.11
C PHE A 286 -15.36 2.71 -7.62
N SER A 287 -15.10 3.73 -6.79
CA SER A 287 -15.21 3.58 -5.34
C SER A 287 -16.63 3.29 -4.87
N LYS A 288 -17.69 3.64 -5.62
CA LYS A 288 -19.08 3.26 -5.31
C LYS A 288 -19.37 1.83 -5.74
N ILE A 289 -18.94 1.46 -6.94
CA ILE A 289 -19.08 0.10 -7.49
C ILE A 289 -18.39 -0.94 -6.59
N MET A 290 -17.18 -0.62 -6.11
CA MET A 290 -16.41 -1.47 -5.21
C MET A 290 -16.86 -1.42 -3.74
N LYS A 291 -18.03 -0.85 -3.43
CA LYS A 291 -18.58 -0.98 -2.08
C LYS A 291 -19.26 -2.34 -1.99
N PRO A 292 -18.99 -3.12 -0.94
CA PRO A 292 -19.76 -4.31 -0.70
C PRO A 292 -21.23 -3.92 -0.55
N GLU A 293 -22.11 -4.72 -1.14
CA GLU A 293 -23.54 -4.61 -0.91
C GLU A 293 -23.81 -4.77 0.58
N ILE A 294 -24.40 -3.74 1.18
CA ILE A 294 -24.69 -3.75 2.60
C ILE A 294 -25.93 -4.64 2.76
N GLN A 295 -25.73 -5.88 3.18
CA GLN A 295 -26.84 -6.71 3.65
C GLN A 295 -27.60 -5.97 4.74
N GLU A 296 -28.90 -6.22 4.85
CA GLU A 296 -29.77 -5.62 5.86
C GLU A 296 -29.04 -5.55 7.20
N ARG A 297 -28.92 -4.32 7.70
CA ARG A 297 -28.21 -4.07 8.95
C ARG A 297 -28.98 -4.82 10.01
N GLU A 298 -28.30 -5.75 10.66
CA GLU A 298 -28.82 -6.26 11.91
C GLU A 298 -29.04 -5.09 12.86
N ASP A 299 -30.00 -5.26 13.74
CA ASP A 299 -30.38 -4.30 14.76
C ASP A 299 -29.34 -4.16 15.89
N TRP A 300 -28.05 -4.28 15.56
CA TRP A 300 -26.92 -4.12 16.45
C TRP A 300 -26.30 -2.75 16.27
N GLU A 301 -26.13 -2.05 17.39
CA GLU A 301 -25.41 -0.80 17.46
C GLU A 301 -24.09 -0.99 18.21
N CYS A 302 -22.99 -0.45 17.68
CA CYS A 302 -21.71 -0.47 18.38
C CYS A 302 -21.71 0.62 19.47
N SER A 303 -21.38 0.22 20.71
CA SER A 303 -21.23 1.13 21.85
C SER A 303 -19.78 1.58 21.99
N GLU A 304 -18.83 0.65 21.99
CA GLU A 304 -17.41 0.91 22.24
C GLU A 304 -16.48 0.04 21.40
N VAL A 305 -15.29 0.57 21.11
CA VAL A 305 -14.21 -0.16 20.43
C VAL A 305 -12.92 0.08 21.18
N TRP A 306 -12.33 -1.01 21.64
CA TRP A 306 -11.08 -1.05 22.38
C TRP A 306 -10.00 -1.72 21.52
N LEU A 307 -8.76 -1.24 21.59
CA LEU A 307 -7.61 -1.92 21.02
C LEU A 307 -6.91 -2.70 22.13
N CYS A 308 -6.95 -4.03 22.02
CA CYS A 308 -6.28 -4.95 22.92
C CYS A 308 -4.95 -5.34 22.29
N ASP A 309 -3.85 -5.10 23.00
CA ASP A 309 -2.59 -5.77 22.70
C ASP A 309 -2.55 -7.15 23.37
N THR A 310 -1.58 -7.98 22.99
CA THR A 310 -1.41 -9.32 23.58
C THR A 310 -0.78 -9.34 24.96
N ASP A 311 -0.27 -8.20 25.43
CA ASP A 311 0.32 -8.12 26.76
C ASP A 311 -0.84 -8.10 27.78
N GLU A 312 -1.10 -9.24 28.42
CA GLU A 312 -2.25 -9.48 29.33
C GLU A 312 -2.34 -8.46 30.49
N ASP A 313 -1.23 -7.77 30.77
CA ASP A 313 -1.09 -6.81 31.86
C ASP A 313 -1.42 -5.36 31.46
N GLU A 314 -1.57 -5.05 30.15
CA GLU A 314 -1.90 -3.69 29.70
C GLU A 314 -3.42 -3.49 29.57
N GLU A 315 -3.93 -2.43 30.21
CA GLU A 315 -5.33 -2.02 30.01
C GLU A 315 -5.58 -1.68 28.53
N PRO A 316 -6.65 -2.20 27.92
CA PRO A 316 -6.91 -1.96 26.50
C PRO A 316 -7.21 -0.49 26.23
N ASP A 317 -6.71 0.02 25.10
CA ASP A 317 -6.89 1.41 24.72
C ASP A 317 -8.30 1.66 24.16
N LEU A 318 -9.08 2.54 24.79
CA LEU A 318 -10.39 2.96 24.26
C LEU A 318 -10.21 3.82 22.99
N VAL A 319 -10.44 3.22 21.82
CA VAL A 319 -10.28 3.87 20.51
C VAL A 319 -11.51 4.69 20.13
N TRP A 320 -12.70 4.22 20.48
CA TRP A 320 -13.96 4.88 20.13
C TRP A 320 -15.07 4.51 21.11
N SER A 321 -15.92 5.48 21.47
CA SER A 321 -17.21 5.21 22.11
C SER A 321 -18.31 6.11 21.56
N LYS A 322 -19.54 5.58 21.54
CA LYS A 322 -20.75 6.29 21.11
C LYS A 322 -21.01 7.51 22.00
N GLU A 323 -20.92 7.32 23.32
CA GLU A 323 -21.13 8.40 24.30
C GLU A 323 -20.15 9.55 24.12
N ARG A 324 -18.84 9.28 23.92
CA ARG A 324 -17.85 10.34 23.64
C ARG A 324 -18.18 11.10 22.35
N LYS A 325 -18.74 10.41 21.35
CA LYS A 325 -19.15 11.04 20.09
C LYS A 325 -20.38 11.92 20.25
N GLU A 326 -21.38 11.48 20.99
CA GLU A 326 -22.65 12.21 21.18
C GLU A 326 -22.52 13.37 22.16
N SER A 327 -21.75 13.21 23.23
CA SER A 327 -21.46 14.27 24.20
C SER A 327 -20.63 15.42 23.63
N GLY A 328 -20.15 15.31 22.39
CA GLY A 328 -19.19 16.25 21.82
C GLY A 328 -17.85 16.26 22.57
N LEU A 329 -17.61 15.30 23.49
CA LEU A 329 -16.33 15.12 24.21
C LEU A 329 -15.26 14.43 23.35
N LEU A 330 -15.64 13.95 22.16
CA LEU A 330 -14.75 13.95 21.00
C LEU A 330 -14.40 15.38 20.54
N GLY A 331 -14.50 16.37 21.44
CA GLY A 331 -13.70 17.56 21.50
C GLY A 331 -12.23 17.19 21.61
N SER A 332 -11.68 16.70 20.50
CA SER A 332 -10.43 17.26 20.04
C SER A 332 -9.27 17.10 21.04
N GLY A 333 -9.15 15.90 21.62
CA GLY A 333 -7.98 15.55 22.41
C GLY A 333 -6.74 15.95 21.61
N LYS A 334 -5.74 16.56 22.25
CA LYS A 334 -4.56 17.08 21.52
C LYS A 334 -3.80 15.98 20.74
N ASN A 335 -4.12 14.69 20.97
CA ASN A 335 -3.70 13.54 20.16
C ASN A 335 -4.62 13.20 18.97
N SER A 336 -5.86 13.70 18.92
CA SER A 336 -6.81 13.58 17.80
C SER A 336 -7.11 14.92 17.05
N LYS A 337 -6.85 16.09 17.65
CA LYS A 337 -7.16 17.44 17.08
C LYS A 337 -6.15 17.95 16.06
N SER A 338 -4.99 17.31 15.90
CA SER A 338 -4.03 17.71 14.86
C SER A 338 -4.34 17.11 13.47
N LEU A 339 -5.62 16.81 13.20
CA LEU A 339 -6.07 16.16 11.97
C LEU A 339 -7.40 16.69 11.39
N VAL A 340 -8.14 17.58 12.07
CA VAL A 340 -9.38 18.15 11.54
C VAL A 340 -9.56 19.58 12.06
N ASP A 341 -8.96 20.54 11.36
CA ASP A 341 -9.41 21.94 11.32
C ASP A 341 -8.79 22.55 10.05
N CYS A 342 -9.58 22.58 8.98
CA CYS A 342 -9.44 23.42 7.79
C CYS A 342 -10.76 23.34 6.99
N ASP A 343 -11.85 23.83 7.58
CA ASP A 343 -13.02 24.23 6.79
C ASP A 343 -12.73 25.59 6.16
N LYS A 344 -12.31 25.54 4.89
CA LYS A 344 -12.66 26.47 3.82
C LYS A 344 -12.21 25.83 2.50
N GLU A 345 -13.20 25.38 1.74
CA GLU A 345 -13.12 24.96 0.34
C GLU A 345 -11.99 24.00 -0.05
N THR A 346 -12.21 22.69 0.11
CA THR A 346 -11.81 21.70 -0.90
C THR A 346 -12.54 20.38 -0.66
N SER A 347 -13.17 19.88 -1.72
CA SER A 347 -13.99 18.68 -1.69
C SER A 347 -13.23 17.42 -1.28
N HIS A 348 -13.69 16.79 -0.19
CA HIS A 348 -13.61 15.37 0.20
C HIS A 348 -12.35 14.60 -0.17
N HIS A 349 -11.48 14.29 0.80
CA HIS A 349 -10.81 12.98 0.99
C HIS A 349 -10.38 12.86 2.46
N SER A 350 -11.22 12.24 3.29
CA SER A 350 -10.90 11.95 4.69
C SER A 350 -9.72 10.96 4.79
N VAL A 351 -8.76 11.30 5.65
CA VAL A 351 -7.71 10.40 6.12
C VAL A 351 -8.38 9.33 6.97
N TYR A 352 -8.41 8.08 6.50
CA TYR A 352 -8.98 6.95 7.23
C TYR A 352 -7.97 6.49 8.29
N THR A 353 -8.04 7.07 9.48
CA THR A 353 -7.54 6.46 10.72
C THR A 353 -8.66 6.27 11.76
N GLN A 354 -9.91 6.56 11.40
CA GLN A 354 -11.05 6.13 12.20
C GLN A 354 -11.43 4.71 11.80
N PRO A 355 -11.61 3.78 12.76
CA PRO A 355 -12.33 2.55 12.48
C PRO A 355 -13.76 2.96 12.11
N ARG A 356 -14.08 2.98 10.81
CA ARG A 356 -15.48 2.82 10.44
C ARG A 356 -15.82 1.41 10.85
N CYS A 357 -16.77 1.26 11.77
CA CYS A 357 -17.49 0.02 11.98
C CYS A 357 -18.15 -0.36 10.64
N VAL A 358 -17.39 -1.02 9.77
CA VAL A 358 -17.94 -1.77 8.67
C VAL A 358 -18.38 -3.07 9.31
N SER A 359 -19.69 -3.28 9.38
CA SER A 359 -20.27 -4.60 9.60
C SER A 359 -19.76 -5.52 8.49
N MET A 360 -18.63 -6.19 8.72
CA MET A 360 -18.16 -7.32 7.91
C MET A 360 -18.83 -8.57 8.48
N LYS A 361 -19.93 -8.98 7.83
CA LYS A 361 -20.56 -10.29 8.05
C LYS A 361 -19.82 -11.38 7.26
N GLU A 362 -20.16 -12.62 7.60
CA GLU A 362 -19.63 -13.91 7.13
C GLU A 362 -19.48 -14.08 5.61
N TYR A 363 -20.08 -13.21 4.80
CA TYR A 363 -19.93 -13.17 3.34
C TYR A 363 -18.47 -12.98 2.90
N ASP A 364 -17.66 -12.23 3.64
CA ASP A 364 -16.24 -12.12 3.30
C ASP A 364 -15.55 -13.48 3.37
N ASN A 365 -15.82 -14.31 4.39
CA ASN A 365 -15.20 -15.64 4.45
C ASN A 365 -15.73 -16.59 3.36
N TRP A 366 -17.03 -16.55 3.03
CA TRP A 366 -17.60 -17.38 1.97
C TRP A 366 -17.11 -16.97 0.57
N LEU A 367 -17.22 -15.68 0.23
CA LEU A 367 -16.76 -15.14 -1.05
C LEU A 367 -15.25 -15.31 -1.22
N LEU A 368 -14.47 -15.11 -0.14
CA LEU A 368 -13.04 -15.38 -0.17
C LEU A 368 -12.76 -16.86 -0.39
N ASN A 369 -13.45 -17.78 0.29
CA ASN A 369 -13.28 -19.21 0.07
C ASN A 369 -13.65 -19.64 -1.36
N GLU A 370 -14.68 -19.05 -1.96
CA GLU A 370 -15.11 -19.41 -3.33
C GLU A 370 -14.20 -18.80 -4.41
N ILE A 371 -13.78 -17.54 -4.24
CA ILE A 371 -12.75 -16.91 -5.07
C ILE A 371 -11.45 -17.72 -5.04
N PHE A 372 -11.04 -18.23 -3.88
CA PHE A 372 -9.80 -19.02 -3.77
C PHE A 372 -9.92 -20.42 -4.37
N LYS A 373 -11.12 -21.05 -4.41
CA LYS A 373 -11.31 -22.28 -5.19
C LYS A 373 -11.09 -22.03 -6.67
N GLN A 374 -11.60 -20.90 -7.17
CA GLN A 374 -11.48 -20.52 -8.58
C GLN A 374 -10.03 -20.10 -8.93
N GLU A 375 -9.36 -19.33 -8.07
CA GLU A 375 -7.97 -18.93 -8.26
C GLU A 375 -6.98 -20.10 -8.16
N ARG A 376 -7.22 -21.09 -7.30
CA ARG A 376 -6.38 -22.30 -7.23
C ARG A 376 -6.45 -23.07 -8.55
N ALA A 377 -7.62 -23.11 -9.19
CA ALA A 377 -7.80 -23.73 -10.50
C ALA A 377 -7.15 -22.91 -11.65
N GLU A 378 -7.32 -21.59 -11.67
CA GLU A 378 -6.74 -20.71 -12.69
C GLU A 378 -5.21 -20.58 -12.56
N LEU A 379 -4.67 -20.44 -11.34
CA LEU A 379 -3.23 -20.38 -11.10
C LEU A 379 -2.54 -21.70 -11.45
N LEU A 380 -3.15 -22.85 -11.12
CA LEU A 380 -2.60 -24.15 -11.53
C LEU A 380 -2.65 -24.35 -13.06
N GLY A 381 -3.62 -23.77 -13.76
CA GLY A 381 -3.67 -23.78 -15.23
C GLY A 381 -2.63 -22.87 -15.89
N ILE A 382 -2.34 -21.71 -15.31
CA ILE A 382 -1.43 -20.69 -15.88
C ILE A 382 0.04 -20.93 -15.49
N TYR A 383 0.35 -21.56 -14.35
CA TYR A 383 1.74 -21.75 -13.87
C TYR A 383 2.44 -23.01 -14.40
N VAL A 384 1.70 -24.04 -14.85
CA VAL A 384 2.30 -25.31 -15.33
C VAL A 384 3.19 -25.15 -16.59
N PRO A 385 2.92 -24.24 -17.54
CA PRO A 385 3.81 -24.04 -18.69
C PRO A 385 5.12 -23.32 -18.34
N PHE A 386 5.13 -22.47 -17.30
CA PHE A 386 6.25 -21.57 -17.01
C PHE A 386 7.45 -22.27 -16.35
N TRP A 387 7.23 -23.40 -15.66
CA TRP A 387 8.25 -24.08 -14.86
C TRP A 387 8.98 -25.23 -15.56
N LYS A 388 8.54 -25.69 -16.73
CA LYS A 388 9.24 -26.79 -17.44
C LYS A 388 10.54 -26.36 -18.14
N ARG A 389 10.90 -25.07 -18.19
CA ARG A 389 12.07 -24.59 -18.96
C ARG A 389 13.25 -24.04 -18.17
N HIS A 390 13.15 -23.81 -16.85
CA HIS A 390 14.29 -23.30 -16.07
C HIS A 390 14.52 -24.02 -14.73
N ARG A 391 15.68 -24.69 -14.68
CA ARG A 391 16.44 -25.20 -13.51
C ARG A 391 15.92 -26.45 -12.79
N ARG A 392 16.50 -27.59 -13.19
CA ARG A 392 17.07 -28.53 -12.20
C ARG A 392 18.41 -27.97 -11.74
N VAL A 393 18.43 -27.35 -10.56
CA VAL A 393 19.64 -27.20 -9.74
C VAL A 393 19.20 -27.66 -8.37
N THR A 394 19.71 -28.81 -7.94
CA THR A 394 19.28 -29.44 -6.69
C THR A 394 19.89 -28.72 -5.50
N ILE A 395 19.12 -28.69 -4.40
CA ILE A 395 19.47 -28.08 -3.11
C ILE A 395 20.86 -28.55 -2.61
N GLU A 396 21.28 -29.75 -3.00
CA GLU A 396 22.56 -30.36 -2.65
C GLU A 396 23.79 -29.60 -3.21
N GLU A 397 23.70 -29.05 -4.43
CA GLU A 397 24.82 -28.31 -5.04
C GLU A 397 25.09 -26.97 -4.35
N ASN A 398 24.04 -26.32 -3.84
CA ASN A 398 24.18 -25.08 -3.07
C ASN A 398 24.72 -25.35 -1.66
N ARG A 399 24.41 -26.51 -1.07
CA ARG A 399 24.98 -26.95 0.21
C ARG A 399 26.49 -27.21 0.10
N GLN A 400 26.93 -27.87 -0.97
CA GLN A 400 28.36 -28.11 -1.22
C GLN A 400 29.14 -26.83 -1.50
N LYS A 401 28.56 -25.85 -2.21
CA LYS A 401 29.19 -24.55 -2.43
C LYS A 401 29.36 -23.74 -1.14
N LEU A 402 28.37 -23.76 -0.24
CA LEU A 402 28.48 -23.09 1.06
C LEU A 402 29.53 -23.74 1.97
N SER A 403 29.60 -25.08 1.99
CA SER A 403 30.59 -25.81 2.78
C SER A 403 32.02 -25.52 2.33
N ARG A 404 32.28 -25.32 1.03
CA ARG A 404 33.62 -24.96 0.53
C ARG A 404 34.04 -23.53 0.90
N LEU A 405 33.10 -22.60 0.96
CA LEU A 405 33.36 -21.21 1.34
C LEU A 405 33.62 -21.03 2.84
N LEU A 406 33.04 -21.88 3.68
CA LEU A 406 33.22 -21.84 5.14
C LEU A 406 34.49 -22.54 5.61
N ASN A 407 35.08 -23.41 4.79
CA ASN A 407 36.32 -24.14 5.12
C ASN A 407 37.58 -23.48 4.52
N SER A 408 37.44 -22.32 3.87
CA SER A 408 38.56 -21.56 3.28
C SER A 408 38.75 -20.18 3.93
N ALA A 409 38.16 -19.96 5.10
CA ALA A 409 38.37 -18.83 6.00
C ALA A 409 38.77 -19.41 7.36
#